data_AF-A0A2J0KYS6-F1
#
_entry.id   AF-A0A2J0KYS6-F1
#
_cell.length_a   1.000
_cell.length_b   1.000
_cell.length_c   1.000
_cell.angle_alpha   90.00
_cell.angle_beta   90.00
_cell.angle_gamma   90.00
#
_symmetry.space_group_name_H-M   'P 1'
#
loop_
_entity.id
_entity.type
_entity.pdbx_description
1 polymer ?
#
loop_
_entity_poly.entity_id
_entity_poly.type
_entity_poly.pdbx_seq_one_letter_code
_entity_poly.pdbx_strand_id
1 'polypeptide(L)'
;MICEKDELRSDGKLKKELPFPLMVHDEFIEESSKHKTDNIGQKLTLVLQQLSSSGRTTRVKGCRGQENRGWRRSPLGGAGGNQYYLWWAPIGADPVKHLNGSKESIYVRKIRHHDDHAPLVGGDKDIYQLLEPKDIYQAIQKEDNALFHMPWTDEQITFIKSDAPIRVLRGYPGTGKTMALWQTTTQGKSDLKKIGTRPICRNRI
;
A
#
# COMPACT_ATOMS: atom_id res chain seq x y z
N MET A 1 -12.23 -15.05 -22.14
CA MET A 1 -12.93 -14.28 -21.09
C MET A 1 -12.92 -15.16 -19.85
N ILE A 2 -11.92 -14.99 -18.98
CA ILE A 2 -11.77 -15.83 -17.78
C ILE A 2 -12.45 -15.07 -16.64
N CYS A 3 -13.58 -15.60 -16.15
CA CYS A 3 -14.17 -15.16 -14.89
C CYS A 3 -13.25 -15.62 -13.76
N GLU A 4 -12.54 -14.69 -13.12
CA GLU A 4 -12.04 -14.91 -11.76
C GLU A 4 -13.24 -15.16 -10.84
N LYS A 5 -13.22 -16.29 -10.14
CA LYS A 5 -14.23 -16.63 -9.15
C LYS A 5 -13.94 -15.82 -7.89
N ASP A 6 -14.75 -14.81 -7.64
CA ASP A 6 -14.74 -14.07 -6.37
C ASP A 6 -15.07 -15.04 -5.21
N GLU A 7 -14.10 -15.34 -4.34
CA GLU A 7 -14.34 -16.12 -3.12
C GLU A 7 -15.01 -15.24 -2.04
N LEU A 8 -16.09 -15.75 -1.44
CA LEU A 8 -16.76 -15.14 -0.30
C LEU A 8 -16.05 -15.53 1.00
N ARG A 9 -15.84 -14.57 1.91
CA ARG A 9 -15.46 -14.84 3.30
C ARG A 9 -16.60 -15.57 4.03
N SER A 10 -16.27 -16.21 5.16
CA SER A 10 -17.24 -16.86 6.07
C SER A 10 -18.31 -15.91 6.61
N ASP A 11 -18.11 -14.59 6.54
CA ASP A 11 -19.06 -13.55 6.92
C ASP A 11 -19.92 -13.03 5.75
N GLY A 12 -19.86 -13.66 4.58
CA GLY A 12 -20.62 -13.30 3.39
C GLY A 12 -20.11 -12.06 2.65
N LYS A 13 -18.94 -11.50 3.01
CA LYS A 13 -18.32 -10.38 2.29
C LYS A 13 -17.33 -10.89 1.24
N LEU A 14 -17.27 -10.19 0.11
CA LEU A 14 -16.24 -10.44 -0.92
C LEU A 14 -14.84 -10.37 -0.29
N LYS A 15 -14.03 -11.40 -0.49
CA LYS A 15 -12.60 -11.39 -0.15
C LYS A 15 -11.95 -10.34 -1.04
N LYS A 16 -11.75 -9.13 -0.50
CA LYS A 16 -11.14 -8.04 -1.27
C LYS A 16 -9.65 -8.32 -1.39
N GLU A 17 -9.27 -9.08 -2.39
CA GLU A 17 -7.85 -9.30 -2.72
C GLU A 17 -7.21 -7.97 -3.12
N LEU A 18 -5.94 -7.80 -2.74
CA LEU A 18 -5.17 -6.65 -3.18
C LEU A 18 -4.86 -6.83 -4.67
N PRO A 19 -5.15 -5.83 -5.54
CA PRO A 19 -4.79 -5.92 -6.96
C PRO A 19 -3.31 -6.21 -7.19
N PHE A 20 -2.45 -5.81 -6.24
CA PHE A 20 -1.03 -6.13 -6.22
C PHE A 20 -0.70 -6.75 -4.85
N PRO A 21 -0.62 -8.09 -4.76
CA PRO A 21 -0.24 -8.78 -3.54
C PRO A 21 1.13 -8.31 -3.03
N LEU A 22 1.22 -7.97 -1.75
CA LEU A 22 2.48 -7.54 -1.15
C LEU A 22 3.07 -8.71 -0.36
N MET A 23 4.17 -9.26 -0.88
CA MET A 23 4.99 -10.26 -0.20
C MET A 23 6.02 -9.51 0.64
N VAL A 24 5.90 -9.55 1.97
CA VAL A 24 6.78 -8.82 2.88
C VAL A 24 7.75 -9.77 3.58
N HIS A 25 9.01 -9.39 3.62
CA HIS A 25 10.07 -10.18 4.28
C HIS A 25 9.99 -10.05 5.81
N ASP A 26 10.41 -11.07 6.57
CA ASP A 26 10.35 -11.06 8.04
C ASP A 26 11.11 -9.89 8.69
N GLU A 27 12.36 -9.63 8.27
CA GLU A 27 13.11 -8.44 8.70
C GLU A 27 12.35 -7.12 8.50
N PHE A 28 11.54 -7.01 7.43
CA PHE A 28 10.74 -5.81 7.20
C PHE A 28 9.66 -5.67 8.28
N ILE A 29 9.02 -6.76 8.70
CA ILE A 29 8.03 -6.74 9.77
C ILE A 29 8.67 -6.25 11.06
N GLU A 30 9.82 -6.82 11.43
CA GLU A 30 10.56 -6.42 12.63
C GLU A 30 10.94 -4.93 12.57
N GLU A 31 11.46 -4.46 11.44
CA GLU A 31 11.87 -3.07 11.27
C GLU A 31 10.67 -2.10 11.27
N SER A 32 9.56 -2.47 10.62
CA SER A 32 8.34 -1.66 10.58
C SER A 32 7.76 -1.42 11.98
N SER A 33 7.94 -2.38 12.89
CA SER A 33 7.48 -2.27 14.28
C SER A 33 8.17 -1.13 15.05
N LYS A 34 9.39 -0.75 14.65
CA LYS A 34 10.19 0.33 15.25
C LYS A 34 9.64 1.72 14.87
N HIS A 35 8.82 1.79 13.83
CA HIS A 35 8.25 3.03 13.29
C HIS A 35 6.75 3.17 13.57
N LYS A 36 6.20 2.48 14.59
CA LYS A 36 4.76 2.49 14.89
C LYS A 36 4.19 3.83 15.35
N THR A 37 5.02 4.82 15.66
CA THR A 37 4.58 6.11 16.23
C THR A 37 5.15 7.35 15.53
N ASP A 38 5.98 7.17 14.50
CA ASP A 38 6.69 8.27 13.87
C ASP A 38 6.21 8.57 12.43
N ASN A 39 6.79 9.62 11.86
CA ASN A 39 6.48 10.06 10.50
C ASN A 39 6.93 9.04 9.42
N ILE A 40 7.92 8.19 9.73
CA ILE A 40 8.37 7.12 8.84
C ILE A 40 7.27 6.07 8.74
N GLY A 41 6.66 5.69 9.87
CA GLY A 41 5.50 4.80 9.94
C GLY A 41 4.29 5.33 9.19
N GLN A 42 3.94 6.61 9.40
CA GLN A 42 2.89 7.27 8.62
C GLN A 42 3.15 7.13 7.12
N LYS A 43 4.38 7.45 6.69
CA LYS A 43 4.72 7.41 5.27
C LYS A 43 4.78 5.98 4.72
N LEU A 44 5.20 5.02 5.54
CA LEU A 44 5.24 3.60 5.21
C LEU A 44 3.84 3.09 4.89
N THR A 45 2.86 3.33 5.75
CA THR A 45 1.47 2.91 5.52
C THR A 45 0.92 3.46 4.20
N LEU A 46 1.21 4.73 3.89
CA LEU A 46 0.81 5.35 2.62
C LEU A 46 1.48 4.69 1.41
N VAL A 47 2.76 4.36 1.52
CA VAL A 47 3.51 3.67 0.45
C VAL A 47 2.95 2.27 0.21
N LEU A 48 2.67 1.50 1.28
CA LEU A 48 2.08 0.16 1.16
C LEU A 48 0.70 0.21 0.52
N GLN A 49 -0.14 1.19 0.87
CA GLN A 49 -1.43 1.42 0.21
C GLN A 49 -1.28 1.70 -1.29
N GLN A 50 -0.31 2.52 -1.69
CA GLN A 50 -0.07 2.81 -3.11
C GLN A 50 0.42 1.57 -3.87
N LEU A 51 1.36 0.82 -3.28
CA LEU A 51 1.87 -0.40 -3.88
C LEU A 51 0.75 -1.42 -4.06
N SER A 52 -0.05 -1.68 -3.03
CA SER A 52 -1.09 -2.72 -3.08
C SER A 52 -2.24 -2.40 -4.03
N SER A 53 -2.49 -1.12 -4.31
CA SER A 53 -3.61 -0.68 -5.14
C SER A 53 -3.22 -0.34 -6.58
N SER A 54 -1.98 0.05 -6.84
CA SER A 54 -1.54 0.57 -8.14
C SER A 54 -0.23 -0.03 -8.66
N GLY A 55 0.41 -0.90 -7.88
CA GLY A 55 1.64 -1.58 -8.24
C GLY A 55 2.90 -0.71 -8.20
N ARG A 56 2.75 0.58 -7.83
CA ARG A 56 3.83 1.56 -7.79
C ARG A 56 3.52 2.67 -6.80
N THR A 57 4.53 3.47 -6.46
CA THR A 57 4.37 4.69 -5.67
C THR A 57 4.48 5.93 -6.55
N THR A 58 4.13 7.10 -6.01
CA THR A 58 4.30 8.38 -6.72
C THR A 58 5.77 8.71 -7.00
N ARG A 59 6.68 8.28 -6.12
CA ARG A 59 8.12 8.55 -6.25
C ARG A 59 8.88 7.25 -6.08
N VAL A 60 9.52 6.81 -7.16
CA VAL A 60 10.36 5.62 -7.21
C VAL A 60 11.77 6.01 -7.61
N LYS A 61 12.77 5.59 -6.84
CA LYS A 61 14.18 5.70 -7.20
C LYS A 61 14.74 4.30 -7.48
N GLY A 62 15.58 4.18 -8.50
CA GLY A 62 16.38 2.96 -8.69
C GLY A 62 17.53 2.87 -7.69
N CYS A 63 18.15 1.70 -7.60
CA CYS A 63 19.45 1.52 -6.97
C CYS A 63 20.58 1.72 -7.99
N ARG A 64 21.73 2.17 -7.50
CA ARG A 64 22.99 2.21 -8.27
C ARG A 64 23.78 0.93 -7.96
N GLY A 65 24.70 0.58 -8.85
CA GLY A 65 25.52 -0.63 -8.69
C GLY A 65 24.85 -1.88 -9.25
N GLN A 66 25.66 -2.88 -9.56
CA GLN A 66 25.21 -4.13 -10.16
C GLN A 66 24.59 -5.04 -9.09
N GLU A 67 25.13 -4.98 -7.88
CA GLU A 67 24.76 -5.77 -6.71
C GLU A 67 23.33 -5.52 -6.20
N ASN A 68 22.80 -4.31 -6.44
CA ASN A 68 21.46 -3.91 -6.03
C ASN A 68 20.51 -3.66 -7.23
N ARG A 69 20.91 -4.07 -8.43
CA ARG A 69 20.15 -3.83 -9.65
C ARG A 69 18.76 -4.47 -9.58
N GLY A 70 17.75 -3.74 -10.05
CA GLY A 70 16.35 -4.21 -10.05
C GLY A 70 15.57 -3.84 -8.78
N TRP A 71 16.24 -3.55 -7.67
CA TRP A 71 15.57 -2.97 -6.50
C TRP A 71 15.06 -1.55 -6.80
N ARG A 72 13.90 -1.25 -6.22
CA ARG A 72 13.25 0.05 -6.24
C ARG A 72 13.19 0.60 -4.83
N ARG A 73 13.25 1.93 -4.72
CA ARG A 73 13.26 2.65 -3.45
C ARG A 73 12.17 3.69 -3.42
N SER A 74 11.29 3.61 -2.43
CA SER A 74 10.26 4.62 -2.15
C SER A 74 10.69 5.44 -0.93
N PRO A 75 10.77 6.78 -1.00
CA PRO A 75 11.20 7.60 0.13
C PRO A 75 10.17 7.57 1.26
N LEU A 76 10.64 7.33 2.48
CA LEU A 76 9.83 7.34 3.70
C LEU A 76 10.02 8.60 4.55
N GLY A 77 11.02 9.44 4.24
CA GLY A 77 11.28 10.69 4.97
C GLY A 77 12.51 10.61 5.88
N GLY A 78 12.41 11.16 7.09
CA GLY A 78 13.51 11.41 8.03
C GLY A 78 14.02 12.86 7.99
N ALA A 79 15.12 13.17 8.66
CA ALA A 79 15.67 14.53 8.69
C ALA A 79 16.02 14.99 7.25
N GLY A 80 15.53 16.15 6.84
CA GLY A 80 15.66 16.62 5.45
C GLY A 80 14.84 15.84 4.40
N GLY A 81 13.98 14.89 4.83
CA GLY A 81 12.97 14.22 3.99
C GLY A 81 13.45 13.07 3.10
N ASN A 82 14.71 12.64 3.19
CA ASN A 82 15.28 11.61 2.30
C ASN A 82 16.24 10.61 3.00
N GLN A 83 16.13 10.44 4.32
CA GLN A 83 17.01 9.55 5.07
C GLN A 83 16.62 8.08 5.00
N TYR A 84 15.32 7.77 4.93
CA TYR A 84 14.85 6.39 4.92
C TYR A 84 14.11 6.03 3.64
N TYR A 85 14.33 4.81 3.17
CA TYR A 85 13.70 4.27 1.96
C TYR A 85 13.13 2.89 2.22
N LEU A 86 11.93 2.64 1.70
CA LEU A 86 11.41 1.28 1.53
C LEU A 86 12.03 0.67 0.28
N TRP A 87 12.67 -0.49 0.43
CA TRP A 87 13.22 -1.26 -0.68
C TRP A 87 12.26 -2.38 -1.09
N TRP A 88 11.90 -2.39 -2.38
CA TRP A 88 10.92 -3.33 -2.94
C TRP A 88 11.22 -3.62 -4.40
N ALA A 89 10.65 -4.70 -4.93
CA ALA A 89 10.75 -5.05 -6.34
C ALA A 89 9.46 -5.75 -6.81
N PRO A 90 8.97 -5.46 -8.04
CA PRO A 90 7.91 -6.29 -8.63
C PRO A 90 8.47 -7.68 -8.97
N ILE A 91 7.61 -8.69 -9.02
CA ILE A 91 7.98 -10.02 -9.51
C ILE A 91 8.65 -9.93 -10.90
N GLY A 92 9.61 -10.81 -11.15
CA GLY A 92 10.38 -10.84 -12.40
C GLY A 92 11.54 -9.83 -12.45
N ALA A 93 11.65 -8.90 -11.51
CA ALA A 93 12.86 -8.10 -11.34
C ALA A 93 14.02 -8.98 -10.87
N ASP A 94 15.25 -8.63 -11.29
CA ASP A 94 16.47 -9.40 -11.02
C ASP A 94 16.61 -9.97 -9.59
N PRO A 95 16.37 -9.21 -8.50
CA PRO A 95 16.61 -9.72 -7.15
C PRO A 95 15.52 -10.68 -6.65
N VAL A 96 14.38 -10.78 -7.32
CA VAL A 96 13.20 -11.54 -6.84
C VAL A 96 12.59 -12.45 -7.91
N LYS A 97 13.16 -12.49 -9.12
CA LYS A 97 12.65 -13.29 -10.25
C LYS A 97 12.61 -14.79 -9.97
N HIS A 98 13.46 -15.28 -9.07
CA HIS A 98 13.50 -16.69 -8.66
C HIS A 98 12.36 -17.08 -7.70
N LEU A 99 11.65 -16.12 -7.10
CA LEU A 99 10.62 -16.38 -6.08
C LEU A 99 9.28 -16.88 -6.66
N ASN A 100 9.11 -16.88 -7.99
CA ASN A 100 7.98 -17.47 -8.72
C ASN A 100 6.60 -17.13 -8.09
N GLY A 101 6.30 -15.83 -7.96
CA GLY A 101 5.02 -15.29 -7.48
C GLY A 101 4.01 -14.99 -8.61
N SER A 102 2.83 -14.47 -8.26
CA SER A 102 1.86 -14.00 -9.28
C SER A 102 2.43 -12.79 -10.05
N LYS A 103 1.97 -12.55 -11.29
CA LYS A 103 2.52 -11.49 -12.17
C LYS A 103 2.40 -10.08 -11.57
N GLU A 104 1.46 -9.90 -10.65
CA GLU A 104 1.14 -8.64 -9.98
C GLU A 104 1.80 -8.54 -8.59
N SER A 105 2.47 -9.61 -8.13
CA SER A 105 3.12 -9.64 -6.82
C SER A 105 4.24 -8.61 -6.71
N ILE A 106 4.32 -7.97 -5.55
CA ILE A 106 5.38 -7.04 -5.17
C ILE A 106 6.06 -7.56 -3.92
N TYR A 107 7.39 -7.68 -3.97
CA TYR A 107 8.21 -8.12 -2.87
C TYR A 107 8.80 -6.91 -2.15
N VAL A 108 8.48 -6.79 -0.86
CA VAL A 108 8.98 -5.74 0.04
C VAL A 108 10.06 -6.35 0.93
N ARG A 109 11.30 -5.86 0.81
CA ARG A 109 12.46 -6.51 1.43
C ARG A 109 12.82 -5.95 2.79
N LYS A 110 12.93 -4.62 2.93
CA LYS A 110 13.27 -3.94 4.18
C LYS A 110 13.18 -2.42 4.05
N ILE A 111 13.26 -1.71 5.17
CA ILE A 111 13.55 -0.28 5.24
C ILE A 111 15.08 -0.14 5.34
N ARG A 112 15.65 0.94 4.77
CA ARG A 112 17.09 1.23 4.90
C ARG A 112 17.33 2.70 5.04
N HIS A 113 18.40 3.03 5.76
CA HIS A 113 18.98 4.36 5.73
C HIS A 113 19.59 4.66 4.35
N HIS A 114 19.64 5.93 3.97
CA HIS A 114 20.07 6.37 2.65
C HIS A 114 21.55 6.13 2.37
N ASP A 115 22.37 6.07 3.42
CA ASP A 115 23.80 5.74 3.35
C ASP A 115 24.06 4.24 3.33
N ASP A 116 23.04 3.42 3.59
CA ASP A 116 23.17 1.97 3.54
C ASP A 116 23.03 1.48 2.09
N HIS A 117 24.19 1.19 1.51
CA HIS A 117 24.33 0.70 0.15
C HIS A 117 24.82 -0.76 0.08
N ALA A 118 24.90 -1.47 1.22
CA ALA A 118 25.40 -2.85 1.21
C ALA A 118 24.54 -3.72 0.27
N PRO A 119 25.13 -4.72 -0.41
CA PRO A 119 24.38 -5.63 -1.28
C PRO A 119 23.15 -6.20 -0.58
N LEU A 120 21.99 -6.16 -1.25
CA LEU A 120 20.74 -6.68 -0.72
C LEU A 120 20.29 -7.87 -1.55
N VAL A 121 20.41 -9.07 -0.97
CA VAL A 121 19.90 -10.30 -1.57
C VAL A 121 18.40 -10.40 -1.39
N GLY A 122 17.71 -11.00 -2.37
CA GLY A 122 16.27 -11.27 -2.30
C GLY A 122 15.92 -12.23 -1.18
N GLY A 123 16.79 -13.19 -0.89
CA GLY A 123 16.48 -14.29 0.02
C GLY A 123 15.58 -15.34 -0.62
N ASP A 124 15.10 -16.28 0.19
CA ASP A 124 14.27 -17.40 -0.23
C ASP A 124 12.77 -17.06 -0.21
N LYS A 125 11.92 -17.96 -0.67
CA LYS A 125 10.47 -17.69 -0.80
C LYS A 125 9.72 -17.81 0.53
N ASP A 126 10.18 -18.69 1.40
CA ASP A 126 9.57 -19.05 2.69
C ASP A 126 9.67 -17.95 3.75
N ILE A 127 10.66 -17.07 3.64
CA ILE A 127 10.83 -15.89 4.52
C ILE A 127 9.95 -14.69 4.12
N TYR A 128 9.08 -14.87 3.11
CA TYR A 128 8.12 -13.86 2.68
C TYR A 128 6.71 -14.29 3.04
N GLN A 129 6.00 -13.42 3.74
CA GLN A 129 4.60 -13.58 4.06
C GLN A 129 3.73 -12.63 3.24
N LEU A 130 2.51 -13.07 2.90
CA LEU A 130 1.53 -12.20 2.27
C LEU A 130 1.02 -11.18 3.29
N LEU A 131 1.13 -9.89 2.97
CA LEU A 131 0.49 -8.85 3.76
C LEU A 131 -0.98 -8.76 3.37
N GLU A 132 -1.86 -9.07 4.32
CA GLU A 132 -3.28 -9.11 4.07
C GLU A 132 -3.84 -7.67 3.97
N PRO A 133 -4.88 -7.43 3.15
CA PRO A 133 -5.54 -6.12 3.09
C PRO A 133 -5.93 -5.61 4.48
N LYS A 134 -6.38 -6.51 5.36
CA LYS A 134 -6.77 -6.17 6.75
C LYS A 134 -5.62 -5.48 7.49
N ASP A 135 -4.38 -5.94 7.35
CA ASP A 135 -3.25 -5.43 8.13
C ASP A 135 -2.94 -3.96 7.78
N ILE A 136 -3.19 -3.57 6.51
CA ILE A 136 -3.10 -2.20 6.03
C ILE A 136 -4.30 -1.36 6.50
N TYR A 137 -5.50 -1.95 6.53
CA TYR A 137 -6.73 -1.26 6.92
C TYR A 137 -6.90 -1.08 8.44
N GLN A 138 -6.36 -1.98 9.27
CA GLN A 138 -6.39 -1.87 10.73
C GLN A 138 -5.72 -0.59 11.22
N ALA A 139 -4.61 -0.20 10.58
CA ALA A 139 -3.96 1.07 10.82
C ALA A 139 -4.91 2.26 10.60
N ILE A 140 -5.80 2.18 9.60
CA ILE A 140 -6.78 3.23 9.28
C ILE A 140 -7.90 3.28 10.33
N GLN A 141 -8.22 2.15 10.96
CA GLN A 141 -9.28 2.04 11.96
C GLN A 141 -8.81 2.38 13.38
N LYS A 142 -7.52 2.72 13.56
CA LYS A 142 -6.89 2.96 14.87
C LYS A 142 -7.08 1.78 15.84
N GLU A 143 -7.00 0.55 15.34
CA GLU A 143 -7.03 -0.64 16.19
C GLU A 143 -5.75 -0.74 17.02
N ASP A 144 -5.86 -1.09 18.32
CA ASP A 144 -4.72 -1.16 19.24
C ASP A 144 -3.64 -2.18 18.81
N ASN A 145 -4.05 -3.22 18.08
CA ASN A 145 -3.17 -4.26 17.54
C ASN A 145 -2.71 -3.97 16.10
N ALA A 146 -2.91 -2.76 15.58
CA ALA A 146 -2.50 -2.42 14.22
C ALA A 146 -1.00 -2.67 13.99
N LEU A 147 -0.69 -3.29 12.85
CA LEU A 147 0.68 -3.58 12.45
C LEU A 147 1.43 -2.29 12.07
N PHE A 148 0.73 -1.33 11.47
CA PHE A 148 1.30 -0.07 10.98
C PHE A 148 0.64 1.15 11.61
N HIS A 149 1.34 2.28 11.55
CA HIS A 149 0.87 3.55 12.09
C HIS A 149 -0.26 4.17 11.25
N MET A 150 -1.22 4.81 11.91
CA MET A 150 -2.33 5.54 11.28
C MET A 150 -1.81 6.74 10.48
N PRO A 151 -1.90 6.75 9.13
CA PRO A 151 -1.25 7.80 8.35
C PRO A 151 -2.10 9.07 8.17
N TRP A 152 -3.30 9.11 8.76
CA TRP A 152 -4.27 10.18 8.54
C TRP A 152 -4.62 10.90 9.84
N THR A 153 -4.72 12.23 9.76
CA THR A 153 -5.32 13.03 10.84
C THR A 153 -6.85 12.87 10.84
N ASP A 154 -7.51 13.25 11.93
CA ASP A 154 -8.98 13.16 12.04
C ASP A 154 -9.71 14.02 10.98
N GLU A 155 -9.15 15.19 10.65
CA GLU A 155 -9.64 16.03 9.55
C GLU A 155 -9.55 15.33 8.20
N GLN A 156 -8.42 14.64 7.94
CA GLN A 156 -8.24 13.89 6.70
C GLN A 156 -9.16 12.68 6.63
N ILE A 157 -9.38 11.96 7.74
CA ILE A 157 -10.35 10.86 7.81
C ILE A 157 -11.75 11.38 7.45
N THR A 158 -12.15 12.51 8.04
CA THR A 158 -13.44 13.14 7.78
C THR A 158 -13.58 13.49 6.29
N PHE A 159 -12.55 14.11 5.70
CA PHE A 159 -12.51 14.41 4.27
C PHE A 159 -12.59 13.13 3.41
N ILE A 160 -11.85 12.08 3.75
CA ILE A 160 -11.78 10.83 2.98
C ILE A 160 -13.14 10.13 2.97
N LYS A 161 -13.80 10.07 4.13
CA LYS A 161 -15.09 9.39 4.33
C LYS A 161 -16.30 10.21 3.91
N SER A 162 -16.15 11.52 3.68
CA SER A 162 -17.25 12.40 3.29
C SER A 162 -17.83 11.98 1.94
N ASP A 163 -19.16 11.88 1.89
CA ASP A 163 -20.01 11.64 0.72
C ASP A 163 -20.45 12.93 0.01
N ALA A 164 -20.01 14.09 0.50
CA ALA A 164 -20.37 15.37 -0.08
C ALA A 164 -19.90 15.45 -1.55
N PRO A 165 -20.75 15.97 -2.46
CA PRO A 165 -20.43 16.03 -3.89
C PRO A 165 -19.24 16.95 -4.19
N ILE A 166 -19.03 17.97 -3.35
CA ILE A 166 -17.89 18.88 -3.40
C ILE A 166 -17.20 18.85 -2.04
N ARG A 167 -15.89 18.58 -2.05
CA ARG A 167 -15.06 18.51 -0.83
C ARG A 167 -13.84 19.41 -1.01
N VAL A 168 -13.53 20.21 0.02
CA VAL A 168 -12.38 21.12 0.00
C VAL A 168 -11.41 20.70 1.10
N LEU A 169 -10.19 20.33 0.73
CA LEU A 169 -9.11 20.02 1.66
C LEU A 169 -8.05 21.13 1.62
N ARG A 170 -7.99 21.94 2.67
CA ARG A 170 -6.96 22.98 2.86
C ARG A 170 -5.89 22.49 3.82
N GLY A 171 -4.67 23.00 3.65
CA GLY A 171 -3.56 22.66 4.53
C GLY A 171 -2.22 23.16 3.99
N TYR A 172 -1.24 23.26 4.86
CA TYR A 172 0.11 23.73 4.51
C TYR A 172 0.82 22.82 3.49
N PRO A 173 1.87 23.32 2.82
CA PRO A 173 2.75 22.46 2.03
C PRO A 173 3.22 21.24 2.83
N GLY A 174 3.21 20.06 2.21
CA GLY A 174 3.66 18.82 2.85
C GLY A 174 2.64 18.09 3.73
N THR A 175 1.46 18.66 4.02
CA THR A 175 0.45 18.04 4.91
C THR A 175 -0.33 16.85 4.30
N GLY A 176 0.15 16.26 3.20
CA GLY A 176 -0.46 15.03 2.66
C GLY A 176 -1.79 15.21 1.90
N LYS A 177 -2.18 16.43 1.50
CA LYS A 177 -3.43 16.69 0.76
C LYS A 177 -3.65 15.78 -0.45
N THR A 178 -2.62 15.62 -1.28
CA THR A 178 -2.67 14.76 -2.47
C THR A 178 -2.90 13.29 -2.11
N MET A 179 -2.33 12.82 -0.99
CA MET A 179 -2.50 11.45 -0.53
C MET A 179 -3.93 11.22 -0.01
N ALA A 180 -4.48 12.18 0.73
CA ALA A 180 -5.86 12.10 1.19
C ALA A 180 -6.84 12.09 0.01
N LEU A 181 -6.62 12.96 -1.00
CA LEU A 181 -7.40 12.95 -2.24
C LEU A 181 -7.33 11.59 -2.96
N TRP A 182 -6.12 11.05 -3.12
CA TRP A 182 -5.91 9.75 -3.75
C TRP A 182 -6.67 8.63 -3.00
N GLN A 183 -6.63 8.64 -1.68
CA GLN A 183 -7.33 7.64 -0.86
C GLN A 183 -8.85 7.67 -1.07
N THR A 184 -9.43 8.84 -1.34
CA THR A 184 -10.87 8.94 -1.65
C THR A 184 -11.24 8.17 -2.92
N THR A 185 -10.34 8.12 -3.91
CA THR A 185 -10.57 7.39 -5.17
C THR A 185 -10.46 5.88 -4.98
N THR A 186 -9.55 5.45 -4.10
CA THR A 186 -9.37 4.04 -3.73
C THR A 186 -10.57 3.52 -2.94
N GLN A 187 -11.17 4.34 -2.08
CA GLN A 187 -12.41 4.00 -1.37
C GLN A 187 -13.65 4.09 -2.28
N GLY A 188 -13.79 5.13 -3.11
CA GLY A 188 -14.95 5.33 -3.98
C GLY A 188 -15.15 4.23 -5.03
N LYS A 189 -14.09 3.54 -5.46
CA LYS A 189 -14.20 2.33 -6.30
C LYS A 189 -14.89 1.15 -5.60
N SER A 190 -14.87 1.11 -4.26
CA SER A 190 -15.62 0.10 -3.48
C SER A 190 -17.12 0.38 -3.50
N ASP A 191 -17.51 1.65 -3.51
CA ASP A 191 -18.92 2.06 -3.43
C ASP A 191 -19.59 2.16 -4.81
N LEU A 192 -18.83 2.39 -5.88
CA LEU A 192 -19.34 2.32 -7.25
C LEU A 192 -19.80 0.89 -7.64
N LYS A 193 -19.28 -0.17 -7.01
CA LYS A 193 -19.81 -1.54 -7.18
C LYS A 193 -21.19 -1.75 -6.53
N LYS A 194 -21.67 -0.86 -5.65
CA LYS A 194 -23.02 -0.92 -5.06
C LYS A 194 -24.10 -0.23 -5.91
N ILE A 195 -23.73 0.45 -7.00
CA ILE A 195 -24.68 1.15 -7.88
C ILE A 195 -25.08 0.27 -9.09
N GLY A 196 -24.67 -1.00 -9.13
CA GLY A 196 -25.17 -1.98 -10.09
C GLY A 196 -26.50 -2.59 -9.62
N THR A 197 -27.55 -2.34 -10.39
CA THR A 197 -28.96 -2.83 -10.29
C THR A 197 -29.92 -2.04 -9.40
N ARG A 198 -30.28 -0.83 -9.82
CA ARG A 198 -31.67 -0.38 -9.66
C ARG A 198 -32.46 -0.85 -10.89
N PRO A 199 -33.55 -1.62 -10.74
CA PRO A 199 -34.39 -1.96 -11.88
C PRO A 199 -35.01 -0.67 -12.43
N ILE A 200 -34.81 -0.43 -13.71
CA ILE A 200 -35.52 0.63 -14.43
C ILE A 200 -36.97 0.13 -14.57
N CYS A 201 -37.85 0.57 -13.69
CA CYS A 201 -39.29 0.46 -13.90
C CYS A 201 -39.63 1.33 -15.12
N ARG A 202 -39.72 0.70 -16.31
CA ARG A 202 -40.37 1.30 -17.47
C ARG A 202 -41.88 1.22 -17.23
N ASN A 203 -42.49 2.33 -16.82
CA ASN A 203 -43.92 2.52 -17.02
C ASN A 203 -44.16 2.63 -18.52
N ARG A 204 -44.83 1.63 -19.10
CA ARG A 204 -45.58 1.81 -20.35
C ARG A 204 -46.93 2.42 -19.96
N ILE A 205 -47.23 3.56 -20.58
CA ILE A 205 -48.59 4.03 -20.82
C ILE A 205 -49.16 3.15 -21.93
#